data_AF-A0A2E1MMT9-F1
#
_entry.id   AF-A0A2E1MMT9-F1
#
_cell.length_a   1.000
_cell.length_b   1.000
_cell.length_c   1.000
_cell.angle_alpha   90.00
_cell.angle_beta   90.00
_cell.angle_gamma   90.00
#
_symmetry.space_group_name_H-M   'P 1'
#
loop_
_entity.id
_entity.type
_entity.pdbx_description
1 polymer ?
#
loop_
_entity_poly.entity_id
_entity_poly.type
_entity_poly.pdbx_seq_one_letter_code
_entity_poly.pdbx_strand_id
1 'polypeptide(L)'
;MNLNTLNDNYIYKYLSSTSDVRGIVHISHGKAEHIGRYKWLISMLNNNGYHVISIDHRGHGNRINNKRSIGIFSNSFGWKKVVKDLKTIIDNTKKSIQL
;
A
#
# COMPACT_ATOMS: atom_id res chain seq x y z
N MET A 1 -12.16 1.73 -7.68
CA MET A 1 -11.57 0.49 -7.16
C MET A 1 -12.51 -0.13 -6.15
N ASN A 2 -13.02 -1.32 -6.41
CA ASN A 2 -13.84 -2.04 -5.44
C ASN A 2 -12.92 -2.88 -4.55
N LEU A 3 -12.56 -2.32 -3.39
CA LEU A 3 -11.56 -2.86 -2.45
C LEU A 3 -12.21 -3.57 -1.25
N ASN A 4 -13.50 -3.95 -1.32
CA ASN A 4 -14.41 -4.40 -0.25
C ASN A 4 -13.84 -5.36 0.84
N THR A 5 -12.70 -6.00 0.61
CA THR A 5 -11.98 -6.84 1.58
C THR A 5 -10.96 -6.10 2.46
N LEU A 6 -10.60 -4.86 2.12
CA LEU A 6 -9.65 -4.01 2.84
C LEU A 6 -10.29 -2.65 3.11
N ASN A 7 -9.95 -2.06 4.25
CA ASN A 7 -10.38 -0.70 4.56
C ASN A 7 -9.56 0.30 3.74
N ASP A 8 -10.23 1.06 2.88
CA ASP A 8 -9.64 2.07 2.00
C ASP A 8 -8.84 3.14 2.76
N ASN A 9 -9.15 3.38 4.04
CA ASN A 9 -8.43 4.35 4.87
C ASN A 9 -6.96 3.99 5.12
N TYR A 10 -6.57 2.73 4.86
CA TYR A 10 -5.19 2.28 5.02
C TYR A 10 -4.42 2.23 3.69
N ILE A 11 -5.10 2.46 2.58
CA ILE A 11 -4.54 2.37 1.24
C ILE A 11 -4.14 3.77 0.80
N TYR A 12 -2.85 3.92 0.51
CA TYR A 12 -2.30 5.13 -0.07
C TYR A 12 -2.37 5.02 -1.58
N LYS A 13 -2.89 6.07 -2.23
CA LYS A 13 -3.03 6.17 -3.68
C LYS A 13 -2.35 7.46 -4.13
N TYR A 14 -1.13 7.35 -4.62
CA TYR A 14 -0.35 8.45 -5.19
C TYR A 14 -0.36 8.31 -6.71
N LEU A 15 -1.35 8.90 -7.35
CA LEU A 15 -1.53 8.81 -8.79
C LEU A 15 -0.67 9.87 -9.47
N SER A 16 0.27 9.43 -10.31
CA SER A 16 0.93 10.30 -11.28
C SER A 16 -0.10 11.14 -12.07
N SER A 17 0.19 12.43 -12.24
CA SER A 17 -0.58 13.37 -13.04
C SER A 17 0.00 13.59 -14.45
N THR A 18 0.99 12.79 -14.86
CA THR A 18 1.57 12.89 -16.20
C THR A 18 0.60 12.34 -17.25
N SER A 19 0.70 12.83 -18.48
CA SER A 19 -0.09 12.31 -19.61
C SER A 19 0.36 10.92 -20.09
N ASP A 20 1.64 10.58 -19.92
CA ASP A 20 2.21 9.25 -20.24
C ASP A 20 2.28 8.37 -19.00
N VAL A 21 1.16 7.76 -18.60
CA VAL A 21 1.15 6.82 -17.47
C VAL A 21 1.68 5.46 -17.91
N ARG A 22 2.76 5.02 -17.28
CA ARG A 22 3.53 3.83 -17.67
C ARG A 22 3.21 2.58 -16.87
N GLY A 23 2.61 2.74 -15.69
CA GLY A 23 2.49 1.62 -14.77
C GLY A 23 2.01 1.98 -13.38
N ILE A 24 1.89 0.93 -12.57
CA ILE A 24 1.66 1.03 -11.14
C ILE A 24 2.82 0.33 -10.42
N VAL A 25 3.44 1.03 -9.48
CA VAL A 25 4.41 0.46 -8.54
C VAL A 25 3.71 0.25 -7.19
N HIS A 26 3.85 -0.95 -6.64
CA HIS A 26 3.41 -1.27 -5.29
C HIS A 26 4.59 -1.27 -4.33
N ILE A 27 4.53 -0.44 -3.28
CA ILE A 27 5.58 -0.41 -2.24
C ILE A 27 5.12 -1.27 -1.06
N SER A 28 5.94 -2.26 -0.72
CA SER A 28 5.84 -3.06 0.50
C SER A 28 6.99 -2.66 1.42
N HIS A 29 6.68 -1.98 2.53
CA HIS A 29 7.71 -1.47 3.44
C HIS A 29 8.26 -2.55 4.38
N GLY A 30 9.35 -2.26 5.10
CA GLY A 30 9.96 -3.17 6.07
C GLY A 30 9.26 -3.22 7.43
N LYS A 31 9.70 -4.14 8.31
CA LYS A 31 9.26 -4.19 9.71
C LYS A 31 9.73 -2.91 10.44
N ALA A 32 8.87 -2.37 11.30
CA ALA A 32 9.08 -1.10 12.03
C ALA A 32 9.16 0.16 11.13
N GLU A 33 8.70 0.08 9.88
CA GLU A 33 8.58 1.22 8.97
C GLU A 33 7.10 1.58 8.71
N HIS A 34 6.88 2.56 7.84
CA HIS A 34 5.57 2.95 7.29
C HIS A 34 5.76 3.71 5.97
N ILE A 35 4.71 3.83 5.16
CA ILE A 35 4.80 4.38 3.80
C ILE A 35 5.28 5.83 3.75
N GLY A 36 5.03 6.61 4.79
CA GLY A 36 5.48 8.00 4.88
C GLY A 36 6.99 8.17 4.69
N ARG A 37 7.80 7.16 5.03
CA ARG A 37 9.26 7.17 4.83
C ARG A 37 9.68 7.14 3.36
N TYR A 38 8.80 6.72 2.46
CA TYR A 38 9.06 6.57 1.02
C TYR A 38 8.62 7.78 0.20
N LYS A 39 8.26 8.91 0.84
CA LYS A 39 7.73 10.11 0.15
C LYS A 39 8.60 10.57 -1.03
N TRP A 40 9.93 10.59 -0.86
CA TRP A 40 10.87 10.96 -1.93
C TRP A 40 10.77 9.99 -3.13
N LEU A 41 10.80 8.68 -2.88
CA LEU A 41 10.71 7.67 -3.92
C LEU A 41 9.36 7.73 -4.65
N ILE A 42 8.27 7.91 -3.90
CA ILE A 42 6.92 8.07 -4.45
C ILE A 42 6.86 9.28 -5.39
N SER A 43 7.41 10.42 -4.98
CA SER A 43 7.45 11.62 -5.82
C SER A 43 8.27 11.39 -7.08
N MET A 44 9.43 10.74 -6.97
CA MET A 44 10.25 10.40 -8.14
C MET A 44 9.50 9.49 -9.11
N LEU A 45 8.84 8.43 -8.61
CA LEU A 45 8.07 7.49 -9.43
C LEU A 45 6.89 8.17 -10.12
N ASN A 46 6.12 9.01 -9.39
CA ASN A 46 5.03 9.77 -9.96
C ASN A 46 5.49 10.71 -11.07
N ASN A 47 6.60 11.42 -10.90
CA ASN A 47 7.17 12.30 -11.93
C ASN A 47 7.64 11.53 -13.18
N ASN A 48 7.91 10.23 -13.05
CA ASN A 48 8.32 9.34 -14.15
C ASN A 48 7.14 8.52 -14.72
N GLY A 49 5.90 8.93 -14.46
CA GLY A 49 4.71 8.30 -15.06
C GLY A 49 4.21 7.04 -14.36
N TYR A 50 4.67 6.74 -13.14
CA TYR A 50 4.16 5.59 -12.38
C TYR A 50 3.19 6.05 -11.30
N HIS A 51 1.99 5.48 -11.27
CA HIS A 51 1.18 5.52 -10.06
C HIS A 51 1.86 4.71 -8.97
N VAL A 52 1.71 5.13 -7.71
CA VAL A 52 2.16 4.35 -6.55
C VAL A 52 0.97 4.05 -5.66
N ILE A 53 0.74 2.76 -5.42
CA ILE A 53 -0.33 2.29 -4.55
C ILE A 53 0.31 1.42 -3.48
N SER A 54 -0.08 1.63 -2.23
CA SER A 54 0.56 0.95 -1.11
C SER A 54 -0.38 0.85 0.08
N ILE A 55 -0.05 -0.03 1.02
CA ILE A 55 -0.79 -0.21 2.26
C ILE A 55 0.23 -0.41 3.38
N ASP A 56 0.04 0.29 4.50
CA ASP A 56 0.86 -0.02 5.68
C ASP A 56 0.58 -1.46 6.12
N HIS A 57 1.60 -2.13 6.62
CA HIS A 57 1.45 -3.45 7.21
C HIS A 57 0.61 -3.35 8.49
N ARG A 58 -0.09 -4.42 8.83
CA ARG A 58 -0.90 -4.47 10.06
C ARG A 58 -0.03 -4.14 11.27
N GLY A 59 -0.51 -3.30 12.18
CA GLY A 59 0.27 -2.86 13.34
C GLY A 59 1.43 -1.92 13.01
N HIS A 60 1.48 -1.34 11.80
CA HIS A 60 2.46 -0.35 11.37
C HIS A 60 1.74 0.89 10.83
N GLY A 61 2.41 2.05 10.90
CA GLY A 61 1.90 3.34 10.43
C GLY A 61 0.44 3.60 10.79
N ASN A 62 -0.39 3.89 9.79
CA ASN A 62 -1.81 4.24 10.00
C ASN A 62 -2.68 3.03 10.38
N ARG A 63 -2.13 1.81 10.43
CA ARG A 63 -2.82 0.58 10.86
C ARG A 63 -2.50 0.16 12.29
N ILE A 64 -1.94 1.08 13.07
CA ILE A 64 -1.81 0.94 14.52
C ILE A 64 -3.12 1.40 15.16
N ASN A 65 -3.94 0.46 15.60
CA ASN A 65 -5.24 0.78 16.21
C ASN A 65 -5.12 1.10 17.70
N ASN A 66 -4.07 0.63 18.37
CA ASN A 66 -3.75 0.96 19.76
C ASN A 66 -2.27 0.64 20.06
N LYS A 67 -1.77 1.11 21.22
CA LYS A 67 -0.36 0.89 21.63
C LYS A 67 0.03 -0.60 21.72
N ARG A 68 -0.91 -1.50 22.02
CA ARG A 68 -0.64 -2.95 22.13
C ARG A 68 -0.49 -3.62 20.76
N SER A 69 -0.91 -2.99 19.68
CA SER A 69 -0.81 -3.55 18.32
C SER A 69 0.45 -3.12 17.57
N ILE A 70 1.30 -2.28 18.17
CA ILE A 70 2.51 -1.74 17.51
C ILE A 70 3.45 -2.90 17.14
N GLY A 71 3.80 -3.00 15.87
CA GLY A 71 4.67 -4.04 15.33
C GLY A 71 4.04 -5.43 15.20
N ILE A 72 2.75 -5.59 15.58
CA ILE A 72 2.06 -6.88 15.55
C ILE A 72 1.20 -6.98 14.29
N PHE A 73 1.58 -7.90 13.39
CA PHE A 73 0.80 -8.16 12.18
C PHE A 73 -0.58 -8.76 12.48
N SER A 74 -0.65 -9.74 13.38
CA SER A 74 -1.88 -10.35 13.90
C SER A 74 -1.53 -11.35 14.99
N ASN A 75 -2.47 -11.63 15.91
CA ASN A 75 -2.34 -12.70 16.91
C ASN A 75 -2.28 -14.11 16.29
N SER A 76 -2.71 -14.27 15.04
CA SER A 76 -2.65 -15.54 14.31
C SER A 76 -2.40 -15.31 12.82
N PHE A 77 -1.53 -16.14 12.24
CA PHE A 77 -1.18 -16.14 10.80
C PHE A 77 -0.76 -14.76 10.26
N GLY A 78 -0.02 -13.97 11.06
CA GLY A 78 0.34 -12.58 10.76
C GLY A 78 1.00 -12.41 9.39
N TRP A 79 2.03 -13.20 9.09
CA TRP A 79 2.70 -13.21 7.79
C TRP A 79 1.74 -13.45 6.62
N LYS A 80 0.92 -14.50 6.69
CA LYS A 80 -0.07 -14.84 5.65
C LYS A 80 -1.05 -13.70 5.42
N LYS A 81 -1.46 -12.99 6.48
CA LYS A 81 -2.36 -11.84 6.39
C LYS A 81 -1.70 -10.63 5.72
N VAL A 82 -0.43 -10.34 6.01
CA VAL A 82 0.31 -9.25 5.34
C VAL A 82 0.47 -9.54 3.85
N VAL A 83 0.88 -10.76 3.49
CA VAL A 83 0.99 -11.18 2.08
C VAL A 83 -0.36 -11.13 1.37
N LYS A 84 -1.43 -11.59 2.04
CA LYS A 84 -2.79 -11.52 1.49
C LYS A 84 -3.22 -10.07 1.25
N ASP A 85 -2.96 -9.16 2.18
CA ASP A 85 -3.28 -7.74 2.02
C ASP A 85 -2.57 -7.15 0.78
N LEU A 86 -1.27 -7.43 0.60
CA LEU A 86 -0.51 -6.98 -0.57
C LEU A 86 -1.05 -7.58 -1.87
N LYS A 87 -1.33 -8.90 -1.89
CA LYS A 87 -1.90 -9.56 -3.06
C LYS A 87 -3.25 -8.96 -3.44
N THR A 88 -4.11 -8.73 -2.46
CA THR A 88 -5.43 -8.14 -2.66
C THR A 88 -5.34 -6.76 -3.30
N ILE A 89 -4.43 -5.88 -2.84
CA ILE A 89 -4.28 -4.56 -3.49
C ILE A 89 -3.76 -4.71 -4.93
N ILE A 90 -2.79 -5.58 -5.18
CA ILE A 90 -2.26 -5.82 -6.54
C ILE A 90 -3.38 -6.29 -7.47
N ASP A 91 -4.12 -7.32 -7.08
CA ASP A 91 -5.21 -7.88 -7.88
C ASP A 91 -6.31 -6.83 -8.16
N ASN A 92 -6.67 -6.03 -7.16
CA ASN A 92 -7.70 -5.00 -7.30
C ASN A 92 -7.24 -3.83 -8.18
N THR A 93 -5.95 -3.47 -8.11
CA THR A 93 -5.39 -2.41 -8.98
C THR A 93 -5.39 -2.81 -10.44
N LYS A 94 -5.01 -4.06 -10.76
CA LYS A 94 -5.06 -4.60 -12.12
C LYS A 94 -6.46 -4.57 -12.76
N LYS A 95 -7.51 -4.77 -11.96
CA LYS A 95 -8.90 -4.76 -12.45
C LYS A 95 -9.46 -3.36 -12.68
N SER A 96 -8.91 -2.36 -11.99
CA SER A 96 -9.57 -1.05 -11.86
C SER A 96 -8.86 0.10 -12.55
N ILE A 97 -7.61 -0.09 -12.96
CA ILE A 97 -6.83 0.88 -13.73
C ILE A 97 -6.44 0.14 -15.02
N GLN A 98 -7.17 0.42 -16.09
CA GLN A 98 -6.68 0.19 -17.44
C GLN A 98 -5.75 1.38 -17.76
N LEU A 99 -4.48 1.07 -17.95
CA LEU A 99 -3.48 1.99 -18.49
C LEU A 99 -3.69 2.13 -20.00
#